data_AF-A0A485LP29-F1
#
_entry.id   AF-A0A485LP29-F1
#
_cell.length_a   1.000
_cell.length_b   1.000
_cell.length_c   1.000
_cell.angle_alpha   90.00
_cell.angle_beta   90.00
_cell.angle_gamma   90.00
#
_symmetry.space_group_name_H-M   'P 1'
#
loop_
_entity.id
_entity.type
_entity.pdbx_description
1 polymer ?
#
loop_
_entity_poly.entity_id
_entity_poly.type
_entity_poly.pdbx_seq_one_letter_code
_entity_poly.pdbx_strand_id
1 'polypeptide(L)'
;MLWTTSLPPTAALKSPPPSVASSIALSPAAVEIADRLALERKALKKLAAQIDWDAKTSSAAFWSPLKQRPAHALARIKARVDAALHERTIVVLANVAIPATWRDTLRRDVRYRTLAYQAKWLVTILAAAKAHASTASAFRRRSADDSGASPPRPPSAWASFHDDMVKSSSSGRHNHTTDPTLRWHALLARPSIDALPTSDSLPSPLYLAFELFLLDTQFDKTELGHRLRNVCCAAYIKSLPPPSMATLVRQLTDHLGSEHGPIPPSHATTLRCLVRQMLHVRLAAAYLPPSTAADMAAAAARFDRRKPEMHVQARQDLAEAGHHQEVALVRSKAALEAMPTFVPDAVLRGYMAAVHALHAEAGEALGVAPTSLSADVILPLLVAVLSQATLPHLHLQAMALEAAATADGGEAAYYVALLQAAMTAV
;
A
#
# COMPACT_ATOMS: atom_id res chain seq x y z
N MET A 1 -30.33 -98.32 -14.81
CA MET A 1 -29.13 -99.14 -14.50
C MET A 1 -28.12 -98.26 -13.79
N LEU A 2 -27.77 -98.68 -12.56
CA LEU A 2 -26.55 -98.50 -11.77
C LEU A 2 -25.72 -97.19 -11.77
N TRP A 3 -25.31 -96.86 -10.55
CA TRP A 3 -24.56 -95.71 -10.03
C TRP A 3 -23.12 -95.56 -10.55
N THR A 4 -22.53 -94.36 -10.44
CA THR A 4 -21.53 -94.04 -9.39
C THR A 4 -20.98 -92.61 -9.47
N THR A 5 -20.73 -92.10 -8.27
CA THR A 5 -20.23 -90.79 -7.82
C THR A 5 -18.73 -90.57 -8.03
N SER A 6 -18.29 -89.32 -8.25
CA SER A 6 -17.21 -88.71 -7.44
C SER A 6 -17.15 -87.19 -7.62
N LEU A 7 -16.82 -86.49 -6.53
CA LEU A 7 -16.49 -85.07 -6.37
C LEU A 7 -15.27 -85.03 -5.40
N PRO A 8 -14.52 -83.91 -5.26
CA PRO A 8 -13.43 -83.42 -6.11
C PRO A 8 -12.12 -83.30 -5.28
N PRO A 9 -11.11 -82.49 -5.69
CA PRO A 9 -10.81 -81.36 -4.82
C PRO A 9 -10.43 -80.04 -5.51
N THR A 10 -10.75 -78.99 -4.75
CA THR A 10 -10.37 -77.58 -4.82
C THR A 10 -8.87 -77.29 -4.97
N ALA A 11 -8.51 -76.33 -5.83
CA ALA A 11 -7.64 -75.18 -5.51
C ALA A 11 -7.31 -74.34 -6.78
N ALA A 12 -7.75 -73.08 -6.80
CA ALA A 12 -6.95 -71.91 -7.21
C ALA A 12 -7.85 -70.68 -7.45
N LEU A 13 -7.94 -69.86 -6.39
CA LEU A 13 -7.97 -68.39 -6.35
C LEU A 13 -8.38 -67.59 -7.60
N LYS A 14 -9.49 -66.87 -7.39
CA LYS A 14 -9.98 -65.67 -8.10
C LYS A 14 -8.86 -64.66 -8.42
N SER A 15 -8.79 -64.21 -9.67
CA SER A 15 -8.30 -62.88 -10.00
C SER A 15 -9.49 -61.90 -10.03
N PRO A 16 -9.43 -60.75 -9.33
CA PRO A 16 -10.38 -59.67 -9.54
C PRO A 16 -10.03 -58.92 -10.84
N PRO A 17 -11.01 -58.35 -11.56
CA PRO A 17 -10.72 -57.50 -12.71
C PRO A 17 -9.97 -56.24 -12.26
N PRO A 18 -9.03 -55.72 -13.08
CA PRO A 18 -8.25 -54.56 -12.73
C PRO A 18 -9.18 -53.36 -12.54
N SER A 19 -9.06 -52.70 -11.39
CA SER A 19 -9.73 -51.44 -11.11
C SER A 19 -9.37 -50.44 -12.21
N VAL A 20 -10.37 -49.91 -12.88
CA VAL A 20 -10.23 -48.72 -13.71
C VAL A 20 -9.86 -47.57 -12.77
N ALA A 21 -8.56 -47.37 -12.59
CA ALA A 21 -8.02 -46.14 -12.03
C ALA A 21 -8.31 -45.04 -13.04
N SER A 22 -9.48 -44.42 -12.91
CA SER A 22 -9.85 -43.21 -13.65
C SER A 22 -8.93 -42.09 -13.16
N SER A 23 -7.74 -42.05 -13.76
CA SER A 23 -6.78 -40.97 -13.60
C SER A 23 -7.34 -39.81 -14.39
N ILE A 24 -8.22 -39.02 -13.77
CA ILE A 24 -8.68 -37.76 -14.34
C ILE A 24 -7.43 -36.88 -14.48
N ALA A 25 -6.89 -36.82 -15.69
CA ALA A 25 -5.77 -35.95 -16.01
C ALA A 25 -6.20 -34.51 -15.70
N LEU A 26 -5.56 -33.92 -14.69
CA LEU A 26 -5.78 -32.52 -14.33
C LEU A 26 -5.48 -31.64 -15.55
N SER A 27 -6.32 -30.62 -15.78
CA SER A 27 -6.04 -29.66 -16.84
C SER A 27 -4.69 -28.96 -16.58
N PRO A 28 -3.95 -28.55 -17.62
CA PRO A 28 -2.66 -27.86 -17.44
C PRO A 28 -2.74 -26.65 -16.49
N ALA A 29 -3.86 -25.92 -16.53
CA ALA A 29 -4.11 -24.79 -15.62
C ALA A 29 -4.35 -25.22 -14.17
N ALA A 30 -4.98 -26.38 -13.93
CA ALA A 30 -5.16 -26.92 -12.58
C ALA A 30 -3.83 -27.39 -11.98
N VAL A 31 -2.93 -27.96 -12.79
CA VAL A 31 -1.56 -28.31 -12.38
C VAL A 31 -0.78 -27.06 -12.01
N GLU A 32 -0.84 -26.00 -12.82
CA GLU A 32 -0.17 -24.73 -12.52
C GLU A 32 -0.64 -24.11 -11.19
N ILE A 33 -1.95 -24.15 -10.91
CA ILE A 33 -2.48 -23.66 -9.62
C ILE A 33 -1.96 -24.51 -8.46
N ALA A 34 -1.91 -25.85 -8.61
CA ALA A 34 -1.41 -26.75 -7.57
C ALA A 34 0.08 -26.49 -7.28
N ASP A 35 0.90 -26.31 -8.32
CA ASP A 35 2.32 -25.98 -8.19
C ASP A 35 2.51 -24.62 -7.52
N ARG A 36 1.70 -23.62 -7.92
CA ARG A 36 1.71 -22.30 -7.29
C ARG A 36 1.33 -22.39 -5.82
N LEU A 37 0.27 -23.11 -5.47
CA LEU A 37 -0.14 -23.33 -4.08
C LEU A 37 0.96 -23.99 -3.24
N ALA A 38 1.67 -24.99 -3.79
CA ALA A 38 2.78 -25.64 -3.11
C ALA A 38 3.93 -24.67 -2.83
N LEU A 39 4.27 -23.82 -3.81
CA LEU A 39 5.29 -22.78 -3.66
C LEU A 39 4.91 -21.78 -2.56
N GLU A 40 3.67 -21.29 -2.58
CA GLU A 40 3.15 -20.32 -1.61
C GLU A 40 3.13 -20.89 -0.19
N ARG A 41 2.68 -22.15 -0.01
CA ARG A 41 2.71 -22.84 1.29
C ARG A 41 4.13 -23.02 1.82
N LYS A 42 5.07 -23.38 0.95
CA LYS A 42 6.49 -23.51 1.31
C LYS A 42 7.09 -22.17 1.73
N ALA A 43 6.81 -21.10 0.99
CA ALA A 43 7.25 -19.74 1.30
C ALA A 43 6.68 -19.27 2.65
N LEU A 44 5.38 -19.46 2.87
CA LEU A 44 4.71 -19.13 4.13
C LEU A 44 5.33 -19.87 5.32
N LYS A 45 5.55 -21.19 5.20
CA LYS A 45 6.18 -21.99 6.26
C LYS A 45 7.57 -21.48 6.62
N LYS A 46 8.38 -21.14 5.60
CA LYS A 46 9.72 -20.57 5.80
C LYS A 46 9.66 -19.22 6.52
N LEU A 47 8.77 -18.32 6.07
CA LEU A 47 8.61 -17.00 6.68
C LEU A 47 8.07 -17.08 8.11
N ALA A 48 7.11 -17.96 8.38
CA ALA A 48 6.57 -18.16 9.72
C ALA A 48 7.67 -18.62 10.70
N ALA A 49 8.52 -19.56 10.27
CA ALA A 49 9.67 -20.01 11.08
C ALA A 49 10.68 -18.89 11.33
N GLN A 50 10.97 -18.07 10.32
CA GLN A 50 11.87 -16.91 10.47
C GLN A 50 11.30 -15.89 11.46
N ILE A 51 10.02 -15.56 11.32
CA ILE A 51 9.32 -14.60 12.18
C ILE A 51 9.29 -15.07 13.64
N ASP A 52 9.05 -16.36 13.87
CA ASP A 52 9.06 -16.96 15.22
C ASP A 52 10.47 -16.95 15.83
N TRP A 53 11.48 -17.27 15.04
CA TRP A 53 12.89 -17.17 15.45
C TRP A 53 13.28 -15.73 15.81
N ASP A 54 12.90 -14.74 14.99
CA ASP A 54 13.15 -13.31 15.25
C ASP A 54 12.42 -12.83 16.53
N ALA A 55 11.23 -13.35 16.79
CA ALA A 55 10.47 -13.03 18.01
C ALA A 55 11.16 -13.59 19.26
N LYS A 56 11.63 -14.85 19.22
CA LYS A 56 12.32 -15.51 20.34
C LYS A 56 13.67 -14.88 20.64
N THR A 57 14.44 -14.53 19.61
CA THR A 57 15.76 -13.89 19.77
C THR A 57 15.66 -12.44 20.25
N SER A 58 14.61 -11.71 19.86
CA SER A 58 14.34 -10.36 20.39
C SER A 58 14.11 -10.35 21.90
N SER A 59 13.48 -11.38 22.46
CA SER A 59 13.27 -11.53 23.91
C SER A 59 14.55 -11.93 24.67
N ALA A 60 15.50 -12.60 23.99
CA ALA A 60 16.79 -13.00 24.56
C ALA A 60 17.89 -11.92 24.43
N ALA A 61 17.66 -10.87 23.62
CA ALA A 61 18.64 -9.83 23.30
C ALA A 61 18.89 -8.79 24.42
N PHE A 62 18.44 -9.04 25.66
CA PHE A 62 18.74 -8.20 26.83
C PHE A 62 20.26 -8.03 27.07
N TRP A 63 21.10 -8.94 26.54
CA TRP A 63 22.54 -8.98 26.79
C TRP A 63 23.44 -8.45 25.65
N SER A 64 22.92 -7.92 24.54
CA SER A 64 23.81 -7.38 23.46
C SER A 64 23.30 -6.10 22.79
N PRO A 65 23.79 -4.91 23.20
CA PRO A 65 23.38 -3.64 22.58
C PRO A 65 24.03 -3.37 21.20
N LEU A 66 24.96 -4.21 20.74
CA LEU A 66 25.81 -3.89 19.58
C LEU A 66 25.26 -4.27 18.19
N LYS A 67 24.09 -4.92 18.06
CA LYS A 67 23.65 -5.50 16.76
C LYS A 67 22.21 -5.24 16.33
N GLN A 68 21.46 -4.37 16.99
CA GLN A 68 20.12 -4.01 16.49
C GLN A 68 20.23 -2.93 15.41
N ARG A 69 20.25 -3.36 14.14
CA ARG A 69 20.22 -2.44 12.99
C ARG A 69 18.89 -1.67 12.99
N PRO A 70 18.88 -0.34 12.77
CA PRO A 70 17.65 0.47 12.76
C PRO A 70 16.61 0.00 11.74
N ALA A 71 17.02 -0.63 10.62
CA ALA A 71 16.12 -1.24 9.64
C ALA A 71 15.35 -2.49 10.14
N HIS A 72 15.56 -2.93 11.38
CA HIS A 72 14.98 -4.16 11.91
C HIS A 72 13.45 -4.06 12.12
N ALA A 73 12.92 -2.91 12.53
CA ALA A 73 11.47 -2.76 12.73
C ALA A 73 10.71 -2.83 11.40
N LEU A 74 11.15 -2.09 10.38
CA LEU A 74 10.56 -2.12 9.05
C LEU A 74 10.68 -3.49 8.38
N ALA A 75 11.82 -4.18 8.56
CA ALA A 75 12.00 -5.55 8.07
C ALA A 75 11.02 -6.53 8.73
N ARG A 76 10.73 -6.38 10.03
CA ARG A 76 9.73 -7.21 10.72
C ARG A 76 8.31 -6.94 10.23
N ILE A 77 7.94 -5.67 10.01
CA ILE A 77 6.65 -5.31 9.42
C ILE A 77 6.54 -5.93 8.02
N LYS A 78 7.59 -5.81 7.19
CA LYS A 78 7.62 -6.44 5.87
C LYS A 78 7.42 -7.94 5.93
N ALA A 79 8.13 -8.65 6.81
CA ALA A 79 7.97 -10.10 6.94
C ALA A 79 6.51 -10.49 7.28
N ARG A 80 5.82 -9.68 8.09
CA ARG A 80 4.39 -9.88 8.39
C ARG A 80 3.48 -9.61 7.18
N VAL A 81 3.77 -8.56 6.42
CA VAL A 81 3.06 -8.27 5.16
C VAL A 81 3.27 -9.38 4.13
N ASP A 82 4.51 -9.88 3.97
CA ASP A 82 4.80 -11.00 3.06
C ASP A 82 4.06 -12.27 3.50
N ALA A 83 4.06 -12.59 4.80
CA ALA A 83 3.31 -13.74 5.31
C ALA A 83 1.80 -13.62 5.02
N ALA A 84 1.21 -12.45 5.29
CA ALA A 84 -0.19 -12.17 4.97
C ALA A 84 -0.47 -12.22 3.47
N LEU A 85 0.47 -11.80 2.62
CA LEU A 85 0.38 -11.89 1.16
C LEU A 85 0.32 -13.35 0.71
N HIS A 86 1.20 -14.20 1.23
CA HIS A 86 1.20 -15.64 0.92
C HIS A 86 -0.08 -16.32 1.41
N GLU A 87 -0.53 -16.03 2.64
CA GLU A 87 -1.80 -16.53 3.17
C GLU A 87 -2.98 -16.13 2.27
N ARG A 88 -3.06 -14.85 1.88
CA ARG A 88 -4.12 -14.38 0.99
C ARG A 88 -4.04 -15.04 -0.38
N THR A 89 -2.84 -15.19 -0.93
CA THR A 89 -2.62 -15.87 -2.22
C THR A 89 -3.16 -17.30 -2.17
N ILE A 90 -2.86 -18.05 -1.10
CA ILE A 90 -3.36 -19.42 -0.90
C ILE A 90 -4.90 -19.42 -0.85
N VAL A 91 -5.50 -18.50 -0.09
CA VAL A 91 -6.96 -18.40 0.04
C VAL A 91 -7.61 -18.09 -1.31
N VAL A 92 -7.07 -17.15 -2.08
CA VAL A 92 -7.63 -16.79 -3.39
C VAL A 92 -7.50 -17.95 -4.37
N LEU A 93 -6.31 -18.55 -4.47
CA LEU A 93 -6.05 -19.67 -5.38
C LEU A 93 -6.89 -20.90 -5.08
N ALA A 94 -7.16 -21.19 -3.79
CA ALA A 94 -8.01 -22.31 -3.39
C ALA A 94 -9.48 -22.14 -3.78
N ASN A 95 -9.93 -20.91 -4.05
CA ASN A 95 -11.32 -20.57 -4.38
C ASN A 95 -11.50 -20.17 -5.86
N VAL A 96 -10.52 -20.41 -6.72
CA VAL A 96 -10.63 -20.10 -8.15
C VAL A 96 -11.63 -21.04 -8.81
N ALA A 97 -12.75 -20.51 -9.27
CA ALA A 97 -13.81 -21.28 -9.94
C ALA A 97 -13.37 -21.78 -11.34
N ILE A 98 -12.63 -20.96 -12.09
CA ILE A 98 -12.16 -21.29 -13.45
C ILE A 98 -10.64 -21.27 -13.43
N PRO A 99 -9.96 -22.44 -13.49
CA PRO A 99 -8.51 -22.50 -13.36
C PRO A 99 -7.75 -21.56 -14.32
N ALA A 100 -8.19 -21.41 -15.56
CA ALA A 100 -7.54 -20.54 -16.54
C ALA A 100 -7.48 -19.05 -16.13
N THR A 101 -8.37 -18.58 -15.24
CA THR A 101 -8.46 -17.17 -14.85
C THR A 101 -7.78 -16.84 -13.53
N TRP A 102 -7.02 -17.78 -12.93
CA TRP A 102 -6.45 -17.62 -11.58
C TRP A 102 -5.62 -16.34 -11.40
N ARG A 103 -4.87 -15.94 -12.43
CA ARG A 103 -4.05 -14.72 -12.42
C ARG A 103 -4.93 -13.47 -12.34
N ASP A 104 -6.02 -13.44 -13.09
CA ASP A 104 -6.95 -12.31 -13.09
C ASP A 104 -7.75 -12.27 -11.80
N THR A 105 -8.10 -13.43 -11.23
CA THR A 105 -8.72 -13.52 -9.91
C THR A 105 -7.81 -12.92 -8.84
N LEU A 106 -6.51 -13.23 -8.84
CA LEU A 106 -5.54 -12.58 -7.93
C LEU A 106 -5.42 -11.08 -8.19
N ARG A 107 -5.31 -10.66 -9.45
CA ARG A 107 -5.23 -9.23 -9.82
C ARG A 107 -6.48 -8.45 -9.46
N ARG A 108 -7.64 -9.08 -9.32
CA ARG A 108 -8.89 -8.44 -8.89
C ARG A 108 -9.10 -8.51 -7.38
N ASP A 109 -8.38 -9.39 -6.67
CA ASP A 109 -8.48 -9.49 -5.22
C ASP A 109 -7.86 -8.25 -4.54
N VAL A 110 -8.73 -7.42 -3.98
CA VAL A 110 -8.39 -6.12 -3.39
C VAL A 110 -7.35 -6.25 -2.27
N ARG A 111 -7.50 -7.25 -1.40
CA ARG A 111 -6.59 -7.47 -0.27
C ARG A 111 -5.22 -7.95 -0.74
N TYR A 112 -5.17 -8.89 -1.69
CA TYR A 112 -3.93 -9.34 -2.33
C TYR A 112 -3.17 -8.17 -2.96
N ARG A 113 -3.85 -7.34 -3.76
CA ARG A 113 -3.22 -6.18 -4.40
C ARG A 113 -2.66 -5.20 -3.38
N THR A 114 -3.44 -4.88 -2.35
CA THR A 114 -3.01 -3.98 -1.27
C THR A 114 -1.75 -4.52 -0.60
N LEU A 115 -1.74 -5.80 -0.23
CA LEU A 115 -0.56 -6.47 0.34
C LEU A 115 0.64 -6.47 -0.63
N ALA A 116 0.41 -6.66 -1.92
CA ALA A 116 1.45 -6.63 -2.94
C ALA A 116 2.08 -5.23 -3.08
N TYR A 117 1.27 -4.16 -3.09
CA TYR A 117 1.78 -2.79 -3.08
C TYR A 117 2.52 -2.47 -1.78
N GLN A 118 1.97 -2.84 -0.62
CA GLN A 118 2.66 -2.69 0.67
C GLN A 118 4.03 -3.38 0.65
N ALA A 119 4.10 -4.65 0.23
CA ALA A 119 5.34 -5.40 0.15
C ALA A 119 6.35 -4.71 -0.78
N LYS A 120 5.91 -4.24 -1.95
CA LYS A 120 6.77 -3.54 -2.92
C LYS A 120 7.32 -2.22 -2.38
N TRP A 121 6.48 -1.42 -1.73
CA TRP A 121 6.92 -0.16 -1.11
C TRP A 121 7.92 -0.44 0.03
N LEU A 122 7.63 -1.41 0.89
CA LEU A 122 8.53 -1.81 1.98
C LEU A 122 9.89 -2.32 1.46
N VAL A 123 9.93 -3.08 0.36
CA VAL A 123 11.19 -3.45 -0.32
C VAL A 123 11.95 -2.19 -0.74
N THR A 124 11.26 -1.24 -1.36
CA THR A 124 11.88 -0.02 -1.90
C THR A 124 12.48 0.84 -0.77
N ILE A 125 11.75 1.01 0.33
CA ILE A 125 12.22 1.75 1.51
C ILE A 125 13.44 1.04 2.14
N LEU A 126 13.39 -0.29 2.31
CA LEU A 126 14.52 -1.04 2.87
C LEU A 126 15.76 -0.99 1.96
N ALA A 127 15.57 -1.01 0.64
CA ALA A 127 16.67 -0.86 -0.31
C ALA A 127 17.31 0.53 -0.21
N ALA A 128 16.50 1.59 -0.13
CA ALA A 128 16.97 2.95 0.09
C ALA A 128 17.71 3.08 1.44
N ALA A 129 17.17 2.51 2.52
CA ALA A 129 17.80 2.49 3.83
C ALA A 129 19.16 1.78 3.82
N LYS A 130 19.28 0.67 3.10
CA LYS A 130 20.55 -0.06 2.93
C LYS A 130 21.58 0.78 2.19
N ALA A 131 21.18 1.42 1.09
CA ALA A 131 22.05 2.30 0.30
C ALA A 131 22.51 3.53 1.10
N HIS A 132 21.61 4.12 1.89
CA HIS A 132 21.89 5.22 2.80
C HIS A 132 22.92 4.82 3.86
N ALA A 133 22.71 3.68 4.52
CA ALA A 133 23.64 3.16 5.52
C ALA A 133 25.03 2.80 4.93
N SER A 134 25.09 2.23 3.73
CA SER A 134 26.38 1.93 3.08
C SER A 134 27.16 3.21 2.78
N THR A 135 26.49 4.26 2.32
CA THR A 135 27.11 5.56 2.01
C THR A 135 27.66 6.21 3.28
N ALA A 136 26.87 6.20 4.36
CA ALA A 136 27.32 6.71 5.66
C ALA A 136 28.54 5.93 6.21
N SER A 137 28.56 4.60 6.04
CA SER A 137 29.70 3.77 6.47
C SER A 137 30.95 3.95 5.60
N ALA A 138 30.79 4.16 4.28
CA ALA A 138 31.89 4.42 3.36
C ALA A 138 32.53 5.78 3.63
N PHE A 139 31.73 6.80 3.96
CA PHE A 139 32.23 8.11 4.41
C PHE A 139 33.07 7.99 5.68
N ARG A 140 32.59 7.24 6.69
CA ARG A 140 33.36 7.00 7.94
C ARG A 140 34.69 6.27 7.71
N ARG A 141 34.75 5.34 6.75
CA ARG A 141 36.00 4.61 6.44
C ARG A 141 37.03 5.50 5.75
N ARG A 142 36.63 6.32 4.77
CA ARG A 142 37.53 7.28 4.12
C ARG A 142 38.15 8.26 5.12
N SER A 143 37.37 8.73 6.09
CA SER A 143 37.88 9.57 7.17
C SER A 143 38.92 8.88 8.07
N ALA A 144 38.88 7.56 8.23
CA ALA A 144 39.82 6.80 9.05
C ALA A 144 41.11 6.42 8.29
N ASP A 145 41.02 6.22 6.98
CA ASP A 145 42.17 5.92 6.14
C ASP A 145 42.99 7.19 5.82
N ASP A 146 42.34 8.36 5.70
CA ASP A 146 43.01 9.65 5.46
C ASP A 146 43.87 10.13 6.66
N SER A 147 43.59 9.64 7.87
CA SER A 147 44.44 9.87 9.06
C SER A 147 45.80 9.16 9.00
N GLY A 148 45.95 8.12 8.17
CA GLY A 148 47.21 7.37 8.03
C GLY A 148 48.15 7.89 6.95
N ALA A 149 47.68 8.76 6.04
CA ALA A 149 48.42 9.19 4.85
C ALA A 149 48.91 10.65 4.91
N SER A 150 48.69 11.36 6.02
CA SER A 150 49.07 12.77 6.16
C SER A 150 50.53 12.93 6.66
N PRO A 151 51.36 13.80 6.06
CA PRO A 151 52.72 14.07 6.53
C PRO A 151 52.72 14.73 7.92
N PRO A 152 53.83 14.63 8.69
CA PRO A 152 53.90 15.15 10.06
C PRO A 152 53.64 16.66 10.08
N ARG A 153 52.51 17.06 10.69
CA ARG A 153 52.13 18.47 10.83
C ARG A 153 52.88 19.12 12.00
N PRO A 154 53.23 20.42 11.89
CA PRO A 154 53.94 21.15 12.93
C PRO A 154 53.12 21.25 14.23
N PRO A 155 53.77 21.44 15.40
CA PRO A 155 53.14 21.42 16.73
C PRO A 155 52.02 22.46 16.94
N SER A 156 51.90 23.48 16.09
CA SER A 156 50.75 24.41 16.12
C SER A 156 49.43 23.80 15.60
N ALA A 157 49.49 22.64 14.92
CA ALA A 157 48.30 21.89 14.48
C ALA A 157 47.69 21.01 15.58
N TRP A 158 48.37 20.84 16.72
CA TRP A 158 47.90 20.00 17.83
C TRP A 158 46.72 20.61 18.59
N ALA A 159 46.43 21.90 18.39
CA ALA A 159 45.21 22.54 18.88
C ALA A 159 43.93 22.06 18.14
N SER A 160 44.07 21.31 17.05
CA SER A 160 42.93 20.74 16.29
C SER A 160 42.71 19.26 16.56
N PHE A 161 43.50 18.63 17.43
CA PHE A 161 43.33 17.24 17.86
C PHE A 161 42.43 17.19 19.10
N HIS A 162 41.21 17.71 18.97
CA HIS A 162 40.18 17.56 20.00
C HIS A 162 39.42 16.25 19.77
N ASP A 163 39.82 15.24 20.53
CA ASP A 163 38.96 14.26 21.20
C ASP A 163 37.79 13.64 20.38
N ASP A 164 38.14 12.74 19.44
CA ASP A 164 37.19 11.87 18.71
C ASP A 164 36.50 10.79 19.60
N MET A 165 36.70 10.83 20.92
CA MET A 165 36.07 9.93 21.89
C MET A 165 34.85 10.53 22.61
N VAL A 166 34.39 11.71 22.19
CA VAL A 166 33.07 12.21 22.60
C VAL A 166 32.02 11.65 21.65
N LYS A 167 30.97 11.02 22.21
CA LYS A 167 29.76 10.56 21.49
C LYS A 167 29.46 11.51 20.35
N SER A 168 29.60 11.04 19.10
CA SER A 168 29.31 11.76 17.85
C SER A 168 28.02 12.58 17.95
N SER A 169 28.19 13.80 18.44
CA SER A 169 27.26 14.90 18.46
C SER A 169 28.13 16.09 18.08
N SER A 170 27.97 16.49 16.82
CA SER A 170 28.40 17.77 16.23
C SER A 170 29.85 18.22 16.43
N SER A 171 30.67 18.12 15.38
CA SER A 171 31.27 19.26 14.66
C SER A 171 32.40 18.80 13.72
N GLY A 172 32.43 19.31 12.47
CA GLY A 172 33.57 19.04 11.57
C GLY A 172 33.31 19.10 10.06
N ARG A 173 32.80 20.25 9.56
CA ARG A 173 32.89 20.80 8.18
C ARG A 173 32.96 19.84 6.96
N HIS A 174 31.81 19.62 6.30
CA HIS A 174 31.52 20.04 4.91
C HIS A 174 30.03 19.78 4.55
N ASN A 175 29.27 20.87 4.39
CA ASN A 175 28.06 21.08 3.55
C ASN A 175 26.91 20.05 3.47
N HIS A 176 26.49 19.47 4.59
CA HIS A 176 25.09 19.08 4.77
C HIS A 176 24.62 19.52 6.16
N THR A 177 23.49 20.25 6.22
CA THR A 177 22.77 20.66 7.43
C THR A 177 22.71 19.52 8.46
N THR A 178 23.57 19.57 9.48
CA THR A 178 23.68 18.56 10.55
C THR A 178 22.65 18.73 11.66
N ASP A 179 21.87 19.81 11.63
CA ASP A 179 20.77 20.01 12.56
C ASP A 179 19.54 19.20 12.09
N PRO A 180 19.09 18.18 12.85
CA PRO A 180 17.88 17.43 12.52
C PRO A 180 16.65 18.34 12.41
N THR A 181 16.59 19.44 13.15
CA THR A 181 15.50 20.42 13.08
C THR A 181 15.51 21.17 11.74
N LEU A 182 16.68 21.62 11.25
CA LEU A 182 16.76 22.23 9.92
C LEU A 182 16.38 21.27 8.80
N ARG A 183 16.83 20.00 8.89
CA ARG A 183 16.43 18.95 7.93
C ARG A 183 14.94 18.68 7.97
N TRP A 184 14.35 18.66 9.16
CA TRP A 184 12.91 18.50 9.39
C TRP A 184 12.12 19.62 8.71
N HIS A 185 12.50 20.87 8.95
CA HIS A 185 11.83 22.01 8.32
C HIS A 185 12.03 22.03 6.80
N ALA A 186 13.21 21.71 6.29
CA ALA A 186 13.47 21.62 4.85
C ALA A 186 12.65 20.51 4.17
N LEU A 187 12.49 19.36 4.84
CA LEU A 187 11.64 18.26 4.37
C LEU A 187 10.18 18.71 4.25
N LEU A 188 9.66 19.38 5.28
CA LEU A 188 8.26 19.78 5.35
C LEU A 188 7.91 21.06 4.58
N ALA A 189 8.90 21.88 4.23
CA ALA A 189 8.72 23.07 3.40
C ALA A 189 8.29 22.73 1.96
N ARG A 190 8.48 21.48 1.54
CA ARG A 190 8.01 21.00 0.23
C ARG A 190 6.49 20.84 0.25
N PRO A 191 5.82 21.18 -0.87
CA PRO A 191 4.37 21.09 -0.92
C PRO A 191 3.95 19.62 -0.87
N SER A 192 2.77 19.34 -0.29
CA SER A 192 2.24 17.97 -0.16
C SER A 192 2.08 17.27 -1.51
N ILE A 193 2.05 18.02 -2.62
CA ILE A 193 2.05 17.46 -3.98
C ILE A 193 3.27 16.61 -4.30
N ASP A 194 4.44 17.04 -3.85
CA ASP A 194 5.69 16.31 -4.03
C ASP A 194 5.75 15.02 -3.22
N ALA A 195 4.92 14.91 -2.17
CA ALA A 195 4.85 13.73 -1.34
C ALA A 195 4.07 12.60 -2.01
N LEU A 196 3.18 12.88 -2.96
CA LEU A 196 2.35 11.83 -3.57
C LEU A 196 3.13 11.06 -4.64
N PRO A 197 2.91 9.74 -4.74
CA PRO A 197 3.52 8.95 -5.78
C PRO A 197 2.88 9.25 -7.15
N THR A 198 3.67 9.11 -8.21
CA THR A 198 3.18 9.19 -9.60
C THR A 198 2.46 7.91 -10.06
N SER A 199 2.67 6.79 -9.35
CA SER A 199 1.97 5.53 -9.56
C SER A 199 1.89 4.74 -8.26
N ASP A 200 0.93 3.83 -8.12
CA ASP A 200 0.86 2.90 -6.96
C ASP A 200 2.11 2.03 -6.80
N SER A 201 2.96 1.98 -7.83
CA SER A 201 4.05 1.04 -7.94
C SER A 201 5.31 1.45 -7.16
N LEU A 202 5.50 2.75 -6.90
CA LEU A 202 6.71 3.28 -6.26
C LEU A 202 6.41 4.48 -5.36
N PRO A 203 7.10 4.61 -4.22
CA PRO A 203 7.02 5.80 -3.39
C PRO A 203 7.59 7.04 -4.08
N SER A 204 7.11 8.23 -3.67
CA SER A 204 7.70 9.50 -4.09
C SER A 204 9.10 9.71 -3.48
N PRO A 205 9.97 10.50 -4.12
CA PRO A 205 11.27 10.86 -3.53
C PRO A 205 11.14 11.56 -2.17
N LEU A 206 10.12 12.41 -1.99
CA LEU A 206 9.90 13.11 -0.73
C LEU A 206 9.46 12.15 0.39
N TYR A 207 8.60 11.18 0.07
CA TYR A 207 8.22 10.14 1.04
C TYR A 207 9.41 9.24 1.42
N LEU A 208 10.27 8.89 0.45
CA LEU A 208 11.52 8.17 0.76
C LEU A 208 12.45 8.99 1.67
N ALA A 209 12.59 10.30 1.41
CA ALA A 209 13.39 11.18 2.27
C ALA A 209 12.83 11.24 3.70
N PHE A 210 11.50 11.24 3.85
CA PHE A 210 10.84 11.15 5.16
C PHE A 210 11.14 9.83 5.88
N GLU A 211 11.05 8.68 5.20
CA GLU A 211 11.39 7.38 5.80
C GLU A 211 12.87 7.30 6.21
N LEU A 212 13.78 7.86 5.40
CA LEU A 212 15.20 7.96 5.76
C LEU A 212 15.43 8.89 6.95
N PHE A 213 14.67 9.99 7.05
CA PHE A 213 14.71 10.88 8.21
C PHE A 213 14.30 10.14 9.49
N LEU A 214 13.19 9.38 9.47
CA LEU A 214 12.77 8.57 10.63
C LEU A 214 13.83 7.54 11.05
N LEU A 215 14.55 6.96 10.10
CA LEU A 215 15.66 6.05 10.37
C LEU A 215 16.86 6.77 11.00
N ASP A 216 17.22 7.95 10.48
CA ASP A 216 18.32 8.78 11.00
C ASP A 216 18.03 9.25 12.43
N THR A 217 16.79 9.65 12.73
CA THR A 217 16.35 10.08 14.07
C THR A 217 16.05 8.93 15.01
N GLN A 218 16.15 7.68 14.52
CA GLN A 218 15.89 6.47 15.31
C GLN A 218 14.46 6.44 15.89
N PHE A 219 13.48 6.95 15.14
CA PHE A 219 12.07 6.96 15.54
C PHE A 219 11.60 5.59 16.05
N ASP A 220 12.05 4.49 15.45
CA ASP A 220 11.70 3.12 15.84
C ASP A 220 12.14 2.74 17.27
N LYS A 221 13.01 3.53 17.92
CA LYS A 221 13.44 3.35 19.33
C LYS A 221 12.63 4.17 20.32
N THR A 222 11.81 5.11 19.84
CA THR A 222 10.90 5.87 20.69
C THR A 222 9.77 4.96 21.19
N GLU A 223 9.12 5.35 22.29
CA GLU A 223 7.92 4.65 22.79
C GLU A 223 6.82 4.57 21.73
N LEU A 224 6.62 5.66 20.96
CA LEU A 224 5.61 5.68 19.91
C LEU A 224 5.99 4.81 18.70
N GLY A 225 7.26 4.82 18.29
CA GLY A 225 7.77 3.93 17.25
C GLY A 225 7.66 2.45 17.64
N HIS A 226 8.02 2.10 18.87
CA HIS A 226 7.80 0.76 19.41
C HIS A 226 6.33 0.34 19.42
N ARG A 227 5.44 1.23 19.87
CA ARG A 227 3.99 0.99 19.87
C ARG A 227 3.46 0.79 18.45
N LEU A 228 3.83 1.66 17.51
CA LEU A 228 3.43 1.57 16.11
C LEU A 228 3.89 0.23 15.50
N ARG A 229 5.16 -0.15 15.70
CA ARG A 229 5.69 -1.44 15.24
C ARG A 229 4.87 -2.60 15.78
N ASN A 230 4.50 -2.57 17.06
CA ASN A 230 3.71 -3.63 17.69
C ASN A 230 2.30 -3.70 17.11
N VAL A 231 1.65 -2.55 16.88
CA VAL A 231 0.35 -2.46 16.18
C VAL A 231 0.47 -3.07 14.79
N CYS A 232 1.46 -2.66 13.99
CA CYS A 232 1.67 -3.19 12.64
C CYS A 232 1.94 -4.70 12.64
N CYS A 233 2.77 -5.19 13.56
CA CYS A 233 3.02 -6.63 13.64
C CYS A 233 1.78 -7.42 14.07
N ALA A 234 0.98 -6.90 15.01
CA ALA A 234 -0.19 -7.58 15.56
C ALA A 234 -1.37 -7.60 14.58
N ALA A 235 -1.51 -6.55 13.75
CA ALA A 235 -2.61 -6.38 12.80
C ALA A 235 -2.74 -7.52 11.76
N TYR A 236 -1.64 -8.25 11.52
CA TYR A 236 -1.59 -9.39 10.60
C TYR A 236 -1.62 -10.75 11.31
N ILE A 237 -1.65 -10.78 12.64
CA ILE A 237 -1.64 -12.02 13.45
C ILE A 237 -2.99 -12.24 14.10
N LYS A 238 -3.52 -11.18 14.71
CA LYS A 238 -4.74 -11.23 15.50
C LYS A 238 -5.83 -10.49 14.72
N SER A 239 -7.05 -11.01 14.74
CA SER A 239 -8.25 -10.33 14.25
C SER A 239 -8.65 -9.13 15.14
N LEU A 240 -7.70 -8.52 15.86
CA LEU A 240 -7.98 -7.29 16.58
C LEU A 240 -7.97 -6.12 15.59
N PRO A 241 -9.02 -5.30 15.57
CA PRO A 241 -9.03 -4.13 14.71
C PRO A 241 -7.88 -3.20 15.12
N PRO A 242 -7.07 -2.71 14.18
CA PRO A 242 -6.08 -1.68 14.47
C PRO A 242 -6.79 -0.41 14.99
N PRO A 243 -6.08 0.45 15.75
CA PRO A 243 -6.61 1.77 16.13
C PRO A 243 -7.06 2.55 14.90
N SER A 244 -7.98 3.51 15.06
CA SER A 244 -8.43 4.30 13.90
C SER A 244 -7.25 5.05 13.26
N MET A 245 -7.22 5.08 11.92
CA MET A 245 -6.15 5.73 11.15
C MET A 245 -5.99 7.19 11.58
N ALA A 246 -7.09 7.92 11.75
CA ALA A 246 -7.09 9.32 12.20
C ALA A 246 -6.42 9.50 13.57
N THR A 247 -6.63 8.56 14.51
CA THR A 247 -5.99 8.61 15.83
C THR A 247 -4.48 8.43 15.71
N LEU A 248 -4.04 7.45 14.91
CA LEU A 248 -2.61 7.20 14.69
C LEU A 248 -1.94 8.38 13.98
N VAL A 249 -2.58 8.96 12.96
CA VAL A 249 -2.08 10.15 12.26
C VAL A 249 -1.84 11.27 13.26
N ARG A 250 -2.85 11.62 14.06
CA ARG A 250 -2.73 12.69 15.07
C ARG A 250 -1.59 12.41 16.06
N GLN A 251 -1.55 11.21 16.65
CA GLN A 251 -0.51 10.85 17.62
C GLN A 251 0.90 10.96 17.04
N LEU A 252 1.09 10.54 15.79
CA LEU A 252 2.37 10.59 15.10
C LEU A 252 2.76 12.00 14.69
N THR A 253 1.83 12.80 14.18
CA THR A 253 2.11 14.20 13.84
C THR A 253 2.47 15.03 15.07
N ASP A 254 1.74 14.83 16.17
CA ASP A 254 1.99 15.54 17.43
C ASP A 254 3.35 15.16 18.01
N HIS A 255 3.68 13.86 18.01
CA HIS A 255 4.96 13.38 18.49
C HIS A 255 6.13 13.92 17.66
N LEU A 256 6.08 13.79 16.32
CA LEU A 256 7.14 14.27 15.44
C LEU A 256 7.33 15.79 15.52
N GLY A 257 6.24 16.55 15.70
CA GLY A 257 6.31 17.99 15.97
C GLY A 257 6.96 18.31 17.32
N SER A 258 6.64 17.56 18.37
CA SER A 258 7.27 17.76 19.69
C SER A 258 8.75 17.37 19.72
N GLU A 259 9.16 16.35 18.96
CA GLU A 259 10.53 15.83 18.95
C GLU A 259 11.47 16.69 18.11
N HIS A 260 11.01 17.22 16.98
CA HIS A 260 11.87 17.87 15.99
C HIS A 260 11.65 19.38 15.83
N GLY A 261 10.64 19.92 16.50
CA GLY A 261 10.33 21.36 16.53
C GLY A 261 8.92 21.69 16.01
N PRO A 262 8.36 22.84 16.43
CA PRO A 262 6.99 23.23 16.11
C PRO A 262 6.78 23.32 14.59
N ILE A 263 5.69 22.74 14.12
CA ILE A 263 5.38 22.67 12.68
C ILE A 263 4.55 23.89 12.29
N PRO A 264 5.02 24.75 11.36
CA PRO A 264 4.20 25.83 10.82
C PRO A 264 2.90 25.30 10.22
N PRO A 265 1.76 26.03 10.32
CA PRO A 265 0.50 25.59 9.72
C PRO A 265 0.60 25.25 8.23
N SER A 266 1.42 25.98 7.48
CA SER A 266 1.71 25.74 6.06
C SER A 266 2.36 24.38 5.78
N HIS A 267 3.06 23.81 6.76
CA HIS A 267 3.80 22.54 6.65
C HIS A 267 3.00 21.34 7.18
N ALA A 268 1.96 21.60 7.99
CA ALA A 268 1.18 20.56 8.66
C ALA A 268 0.50 19.59 7.67
N THR A 269 0.05 20.10 6.52
CA THR A 269 -0.57 19.29 5.46
C THR A 269 0.42 18.30 4.86
N THR A 270 1.66 18.73 4.58
CA THR A 270 2.73 17.84 4.08
C THR A 270 3.03 16.75 5.09
N LEU A 271 3.16 17.09 6.38
CA LEU A 271 3.42 16.09 7.41
C LEU A 271 2.27 15.06 7.53
N ARG A 272 1.02 15.53 7.60
CA ARG A 272 -0.14 14.62 7.66
C ARG A 272 -0.18 13.68 6.46
N CYS A 273 0.15 14.19 5.27
CA CYS A 273 0.24 13.38 4.06
C CYS A 273 1.32 12.29 4.17
N LEU A 274 2.54 12.66 4.61
CA LEU A 274 3.65 11.73 4.81
C LEU A 274 3.34 10.65 5.86
N VAL A 275 2.74 11.04 6.98
CA VAL A 275 2.32 10.12 8.06
C VAL A 275 1.19 9.19 7.59
N ARG A 276 0.20 9.69 6.85
CA ARG A 276 -0.85 8.86 6.25
C ARG A 276 -0.30 7.81 5.29
N GLN A 277 0.65 8.21 4.43
CA GLN A 277 1.36 7.28 3.55
C GLN A 277 2.14 6.23 4.34
N MET A 278 2.86 6.67 5.37
CA MET A 278 3.62 5.80 6.28
C MET A 278 2.75 4.72 6.92
N LEU A 279 1.57 5.11 7.40
CA LEU A 279 0.59 4.19 7.97
C LEU A 279 -0.04 3.28 6.92
N HIS A 280 -0.39 3.80 5.74
CA HIS A 280 -0.94 2.98 4.65
C HIS A 280 0.03 1.90 4.19
N VAL A 281 1.30 2.24 3.98
CA VAL A 281 2.35 1.28 3.61
C VAL A 281 2.47 0.16 4.65
N ARG A 282 2.22 0.47 5.93
CA ARG A 282 2.36 -0.49 7.04
C ARG A 282 1.07 -1.23 7.43
N LEU A 283 -0.12 -0.68 7.18
CA LEU A 283 -1.40 -1.17 7.72
C LEU A 283 -2.56 -1.25 6.73
N ALA A 284 -2.45 -0.81 5.47
CA ALA A 284 -3.60 -0.68 4.56
C ALA A 284 -4.45 -1.96 4.49
N ALA A 285 -3.84 -3.13 4.29
CA ALA A 285 -4.58 -4.38 4.22
C ALA A 285 -5.23 -4.84 5.54
N ALA A 286 -4.79 -4.31 6.69
CA ALA A 286 -5.40 -4.58 7.98
C ALA A 286 -6.71 -3.79 8.20
N TYR A 287 -6.89 -2.67 7.50
CA TYR A 287 -8.13 -1.90 7.50
C TYR A 287 -9.16 -2.43 6.49
N LEU A 288 -8.80 -3.45 5.69
CA LEU A 288 -9.73 -4.11 4.78
C LEU A 288 -10.39 -5.32 5.48
N PRO A 289 -11.73 -5.31 5.62
CA PRO A 289 -12.45 -6.46 6.16
C PRO A 289 -12.17 -7.77 5.38
N PRO A 290 -12.28 -8.96 6.03
CA PRO A 290 -12.05 -10.24 5.35
C PRO A 290 -12.99 -10.54 4.19
N SER A 291 -14.25 -10.08 4.24
CA SER A 291 -15.27 -10.30 3.21
C SER A 291 -15.13 -9.36 1.99
N THR A 292 -14.31 -8.31 2.12
CA THR A 292 -14.30 -7.17 1.19
C THR A 292 -14.02 -7.56 -0.26
N ALA A 293 -13.20 -8.57 -0.54
CA ALA A 293 -12.89 -8.87 -1.94
C ALA A 293 -14.11 -9.38 -2.73
N ALA A 294 -14.90 -10.29 -2.15
CA ALA A 294 -16.11 -10.80 -2.80
C ALA A 294 -17.19 -9.71 -2.87
N ASP A 295 -17.35 -8.95 -1.77
CA ASP A 295 -18.31 -7.86 -1.69
C ASP A 295 -18.00 -6.75 -2.72
N MET A 296 -16.72 -6.37 -2.86
CA MET A 296 -16.26 -5.37 -3.83
C MET A 296 -16.38 -5.87 -5.27
N ALA A 297 -16.07 -7.13 -5.55
CA ALA A 297 -16.26 -7.71 -6.88
C ALA A 297 -17.74 -7.75 -7.26
N ALA A 298 -18.61 -8.13 -6.33
CA ALA A 298 -20.06 -8.10 -6.53
C ALA A 298 -20.58 -6.67 -6.70
N ALA A 299 -20.08 -5.71 -5.93
CA ALA A 299 -20.45 -4.30 -6.05
C ALA A 299 -20.01 -3.72 -7.41
N ALA A 300 -18.78 -4.00 -7.85
CA ALA A 300 -18.29 -3.62 -9.17
C ALA A 300 -19.17 -4.21 -10.29
N ALA A 301 -19.51 -5.51 -10.21
CA ALA A 301 -20.38 -6.15 -11.19
C ALA A 301 -21.81 -5.56 -11.19
N ARG A 302 -22.37 -5.21 -10.03
CA ARG A 302 -23.67 -4.52 -9.95
C ARG A 302 -23.61 -3.12 -10.55
N PHE A 303 -22.55 -2.38 -10.27
CA PHE A 303 -22.32 -1.06 -10.84
C PHE A 303 -22.19 -1.12 -12.37
N ASP A 304 -21.38 -2.04 -12.90
CA ASP A 304 -21.21 -2.21 -14.35
C ASP A 304 -22.54 -2.53 -15.07
N ARG A 305 -23.43 -3.31 -14.44
CA ARG A 305 -24.76 -3.60 -15.01
C ARG A 305 -25.68 -2.38 -15.07
N ARG A 306 -25.54 -1.43 -14.14
CA ARG A 306 -26.37 -0.21 -14.07
C ARG A 306 -25.90 0.90 -15.01
N LYS A 307 -24.68 0.81 -15.55
CA LYS A 307 -24.11 1.83 -16.44
C LYS A 307 -25.04 2.28 -17.58
N PRO A 308 -25.75 1.39 -18.31
CA PRO A 308 -26.66 1.83 -19.36
C PRO A 308 -27.80 2.70 -18.84
N GLU A 309 -28.40 2.32 -17.71
CA GLU A 309 -29.50 3.05 -17.07
C GLU A 309 -29.00 4.40 -16.52
N MET A 310 -27.84 4.40 -15.86
CA MET A 310 -27.18 5.61 -15.39
C MET A 310 -26.91 6.61 -16.53
N HIS A 311 -26.48 6.12 -17.70
CA HIS A 311 -26.24 6.97 -18.87
C HIS A 311 -27.54 7.62 -19.37
N VAL A 312 -28.64 6.86 -19.41
CA VAL A 312 -29.95 7.39 -19.80
C VAL A 312 -30.45 8.43 -18.79
N GLN A 313 -30.37 8.13 -17.50
CA GLN A 313 -30.78 9.05 -16.43
C GLN A 313 -29.98 10.36 -16.49
N ALA A 314 -28.65 10.28 -16.63
CA ALA A 314 -27.80 11.46 -16.72
C ALA A 314 -28.18 12.38 -17.89
N ARG A 315 -28.59 11.81 -19.03
CA ARG A 315 -29.06 12.59 -20.19
C ARG A 315 -30.41 13.25 -19.93
N GLN A 316 -31.30 12.60 -19.19
CA GLN A 316 -32.59 13.17 -18.81
C GLN A 316 -32.39 14.33 -17.83
N ASP A 317 -31.59 14.14 -16.78
CA ASP A 317 -31.31 15.16 -15.78
C ASP A 317 -30.64 16.40 -16.42
N LEU A 318 -29.71 16.19 -17.37
CA LEU A 318 -29.11 17.30 -18.13
C LEU A 318 -30.12 18.03 -19.01
N ALA A 319 -31.03 17.30 -19.66
CA ALA A 319 -32.09 17.91 -20.46
C ALA A 319 -33.05 18.73 -19.61
N GLU A 320 -33.38 18.28 -18.39
CA GLU A 320 -34.17 19.03 -17.41
C GLU A 320 -33.47 20.30 -16.93
N ALA A 321 -32.13 20.26 -16.81
CA ALA A 321 -31.29 21.43 -16.56
C ALA A 321 -31.15 22.37 -17.78
N GLY A 322 -31.82 22.09 -18.90
CA GLY A 322 -31.79 22.89 -20.12
C GLY A 322 -30.62 22.59 -21.06
N HIS A 323 -29.90 21.48 -20.85
CA HIS A 323 -28.74 21.07 -21.63
C HIS A 323 -29.04 19.82 -22.45
N HIS A 324 -29.50 20.03 -23.70
CA HIS A 324 -29.90 18.94 -24.60
C HIS A 324 -28.76 18.35 -25.45
N GLN A 325 -27.59 18.98 -25.46
CA GLN A 325 -26.42 18.50 -26.21
C GLN A 325 -25.59 17.54 -25.37
N GLU A 326 -25.08 16.50 -26.01
CA GLU A 326 -24.15 15.56 -25.37
C GLU A 326 -22.78 16.22 -25.19
N VAL A 327 -22.32 16.28 -23.94
CA VAL A 327 -21.00 16.83 -23.58
C VAL A 327 -19.95 15.74 -23.73
N ALA A 328 -18.91 15.99 -24.53
CA ALA A 328 -17.80 15.06 -24.70
C ALA A 328 -16.84 15.14 -23.49
N LEU A 329 -16.86 14.12 -22.63
CA LEU A 329 -16.11 14.07 -21.37
C LEU A 329 -14.83 13.23 -21.46
N VAL A 330 -14.03 13.45 -22.50
CA VAL A 330 -12.89 12.58 -22.86
C VAL A 330 -11.77 12.64 -21.83
N ARG A 331 -11.35 13.85 -21.42
CA ARG A 331 -10.29 14.06 -20.42
C ARG A 331 -10.76 13.62 -19.04
N SER A 332 -12.01 13.91 -18.69
CA SER A 332 -12.61 13.48 -17.42
C SER A 332 -12.63 11.95 -17.29
N LYS A 333 -13.06 11.25 -18.35
CA LYS A 333 -13.04 9.79 -18.40
C LYS A 333 -11.63 9.24 -18.25
N ALA A 334 -10.68 9.76 -19.03
CA ALA A 334 -9.29 9.31 -18.98
C ALA A 334 -8.67 9.53 -17.59
N ALA A 335 -8.96 10.66 -16.95
CA ALA A 335 -8.49 10.96 -15.60
C ALA A 335 -9.09 10.02 -14.54
N LEU A 336 -10.39 9.69 -14.63
CA LEU A 336 -11.04 8.71 -13.74
C LEU A 336 -10.45 7.31 -13.91
N GLU A 337 -10.24 6.87 -15.16
CA GLU A 337 -9.65 5.55 -15.45
C GLU A 337 -8.19 5.44 -15.01
N ALA A 338 -7.46 6.56 -14.99
CA ALA A 338 -6.07 6.63 -14.53
C ALA A 338 -5.94 6.82 -13.00
N MET A 339 -7.04 6.88 -12.26
CA MET A 339 -7.02 7.15 -10.82
C MET A 339 -6.23 6.07 -10.05
N PRO A 340 -5.29 6.45 -9.17
CA PRO A 340 -4.57 5.51 -8.31
C PRO A 340 -5.50 4.67 -7.43
N THR A 341 -5.01 3.55 -6.91
CA THR A 341 -5.81 2.60 -6.11
C THR A 341 -5.26 2.32 -4.72
N PHE A 342 -4.01 2.70 -4.43
CA PHE A 342 -3.33 2.28 -3.20
C PHE A 342 -3.27 3.37 -2.13
N VAL A 343 -2.72 4.55 -2.45
CA VAL A 343 -2.53 5.64 -1.47
C VAL A 343 -3.75 6.57 -1.49
N PRO A 344 -4.51 6.74 -0.38
CA PRO A 344 -5.75 7.53 -0.39
C PRO A 344 -5.57 8.97 -0.83
N ASP A 345 -4.51 9.64 -0.40
CA ASP A 345 -4.22 11.01 -0.84
C ASP A 345 -3.99 11.08 -2.37
N ALA A 346 -3.37 10.05 -2.96
CA ALA A 346 -3.16 9.97 -4.40
C ALA A 346 -4.45 9.64 -5.15
N VAL A 347 -5.30 8.78 -4.58
CA VAL A 347 -6.66 8.52 -5.08
C VAL A 347 -7.47 9.82 -5.07
N LEU A 348 -7.46 10.56 -3.96
CA LEU A 348 -8.15 11.85 -3.81
C LEU A 348 -7.64 12.88 -4.82
N ARG A 349 -6.33 13.01 -4.98
CA ARG A 349 -5.78 13.88 -6.02
C ARG A 349 -6.23 13.46 -7.42
N GLY A 350 -6.16 12.17 -7.74
CA GLY A 350 -6.59 11.65 -9.04
C GLY A 350 -8.05 11.98 -9.32
N TYR A 351 -8.91 11.80 -8.30
CA TYR A 351 -10.32 12.15 -8.37
C TYR A 351 -10.53 13.66 -8.57
N MET A 352 -9.88 14.51 -7.77
CA MET A 352 -9.98 15.96 -7.91
C MET A 352 -9.46 16.45 -9.27
N ALA A 353 -8.43 15.83 -9.83
CA ALA A 353 -7.96 16.13 -11.18
C ALA A 353 -9.01 15.77 -12.25
N ALA A 354 -9.73 14.66 -12.07
CA ALA A 354 -10.84 14.30 -12.95
C ALA A 354 -12.02 15.28 -12.84
N VAL A 355 -12.34 15.74 -11.62
CA VAL A 355 -13.37 16.77 -11.39
C VAL A 355 -12.98 18.10 -12.05
N HIS A 356 -11.71 18.53 -11.94
CA HIS A 356 -11.27 19.74 -12.64
C HIS A 356 -11.37 19.61 -14.16
N ALA A 357 -11.04 18.44 -14.71
CA ALA A 357 -11.25 18.16 -16.13
C ALA A 357 -12.74 18.21 -16.50
N LEU A 358 -13.62 17.68 -15.64
CA LEU A 358 -15.08 17.71 -15.83
C LEU A 358 -15.59 19.15 -15.91
N HIS A 359 -15.20 19.99 -14.96
CA HIS A 359 -15.56 21.41 -14.96
C HIS A 359 -15.06 22.15 -16.20
N ALA A 360 -13.83 21.86 -16.64
CA ALA A 360 -13.26 22.48 -17.84
C ALA A 360 -14.01 22.06 -19.12
N GLU A 361 -14.23 20.75 -19.32
CA GLU A 361 -14.93 20.22 -20.48
C GLU A 361 -16.40 20.67 -20.52
N ALA A 362 -17.06 20.69 -19.38
CA ALA A 362 -18.43 21.17 -19.26
C ALA A 362 -18.53 22.68 -19.50
N GLY A 363 -17.61 23.48 -18.94
CA GLY A 363 -17.57 24.93 -19.18
C GLY A 363 -17.34 25.25 -20.66
N GLU A 364 -16.41 24.56 -21.30
CA GLU A 364 -16.14 24.67 -22.74
C GLU A 364 -17.38 24.31 -23.59
N ALA A 365 -18.04 23.19 -23.29
CA ALA A 365 -19.21 22.73 -24.05
C ALA A 365 -20.44 23.60 -23.86
N LEU A 366 -20.64 24.16 -22.66
CA LEU A 366 -21.80 24.97 -22.30
C LEU A 366 -21.58 26.47 -22.52
N GLY A 367 -20.36 26.89 -22.89
CA GLY A 367 -20.02 28.30 -23.10
C GLY A 367 -20.01 29.14 -21.82
N VAL A 368 -19.71 28.51 -20.67
CA VAL A 368 -19.70 29.16 -19.34
C VAL A 368 -18.34 28.99 -18.66
N ALA A 369 -18.08 29.80 -17.64
CA ALA A 369 -16.87 29.63 -16.85
C ALA A 369 -16.89 28.28 -16.11
N PRO A 370 -15.78 27.53 -16.03
CA PRO A 370 -15.73 26.25 -15.32
C PRO A 370 -16.18 26.34 -13.85
N THR A 371 -15.98 27.48 -13.20
CA THR A 371 -16.33 27.74 -11.80
C THR A 371 -17.80 28.12 -11.60
N SER A 372 -18.60 28.32 -12.65
CA SER A 372 -20.00 28.75 -12.55
C SER A 372 -21.01 27.62 -12.70
N LEU A 373 -20.56 26.36 -12.79
CA LEU A 373 -21.44 25.20 -12.95
C LEU A 373 -22.10 24.83 -11.63
N SER A 374 -23.42 24.64 -11.64
CA SER A 374 -24.19 24.21 -10.47
C SER A 374 -24.13 22.69 -10.27
N ALA A 375 -24.52 22.23 -9.09
CA ALA A 375 -24.64 20.80 -8.78
C ALA A 375 -25.62 20.08 -9.73
N ASP A 376 -26.68 20.77 -10.18
CA ASP A 376 -27.69 20.24 -11.11
C ASP A 376 -27.10 19.90 -12.49
N VAL A 377 -25.95 20.47 -12.82
CA VAL A 377 -25.19 20.15 -14.05
C VAL A 377 -24.06 19.17 -13.76
N ILE A 378 -23.31 19.40 -12.68
CA ILE A 378 -22.12 18.59 -12.36
C ILE A 378 -22.47 17.15 -11.97
N LEU A 379 -23.52 16.92 -11.19
CA LEU A 379 -23.88 15.57 -10.77
C LEU A 379 -24.30 14.69 -11.97
N PRO A 380 -25.21 15.13 -12.87
CA PRO A 380 -25.51 14.37 -14.08
C PRO A 380 -24.30 14.13 -14.98
N LEU A 381 -23.40 15.11 -15.15
CA LEU A 381 -22.17 14.89 -15.92
C LEU A 381 -21.23 13.88 -15.26
N LEU A 382 -21.16 13.87 -13.93
CA LEU A 382 -20.42 12.85 -13.18
C LEU A 382 -21.02 11.46 -13.37
N VAL A 383 -22.35 11.33 -13.32
CA VAL A 383 -23.05 10.06 -13.62
C VAL A 383 -22.77 9.63 -15.07
N ALA A 384 -22.82 10.55 -16.03
CA ALA A 384 -22.52 10.28 -17.42
C ALA A 384 -21.10 9.76 -17.62
N VAL A 385 -20.08 10.43 -17.07
CA VAL A 385 -18.69 9.96 -17.24
C VAL A 385 -18.45 8.62 -16.53
N LEU A 386 -19.04 8.40 -15.35
CA LEU A 386 -18.94 7.13 -14.62
C LEU A 386 -19.59 5.96 -15.39
N SER A 387 -20.69 6.23 -16.10
CA SER A 387 -21.36 5.24 -16.95
C SER A 387 -20.51 4.78 -18.14
N GLN A 388 -19.60 5.63 -18.61
CA GLN A 388 -18.76 5.38 -19.78
C GLN A 388 -17.33 4.94 -19.44
N ALA A 389 -16.90 5.12 -18.19
CA ALA A 389 -15.55 4.83 -17.72
C ALA A 389 -15.36 3.37 -17.27
N THR A 390 -14.16 2.84 -17.50
CA THR A 390 -13.74 1.50 -17.04
C THR A 390 -13.15 1.60 -15.64
N LEU A 391 -13.99 1.40 -14.62
CA LEU A 391 -13.63 1.63 -13.21
C LEU A 391 -13.71 0.36 -12.35
N PRO A 392 -12.84 -0.64 -12.60
CA PRO A 392 -12.90 -1.94 -11.91
C PRO A 392 -12.63 -1.86 -10.40
N HIS A 393 -12.19 -0.71 -9.90
CA HIS A 393 -11.77 -0.51 -8.51
C HIS A 393 -12.53 0.63 -7.81
N LEU A 394 -13.59 1.15 -8.43
CA LEU A 394 -14.28 2.34 -7.94
C LEU A 394 -14.72 2.23 -6.48
N HIS A 395 -15.26 1.09 -6.07
CA HIS A 395 -15.73 0.89 -4.69
C HIS A 395 -14.60 0.90 -3.66
N LEU A 396 -13.44 0.32 -4.01
CA LEU A 396 -12.25 0.39 -3.16
C LEU A 396 -11.74 1.83 -3.08
N GLN A 397 -11.69 2.52 -4.22
CA GLN A 397 -11.26 3.91 -4.29
C GLN A 397 -12.20 4.82 -3.50
N ALA A 398 -13.52 4.58 -3.55
CA ALA A 398 -14.52 5.31 -2.77
C ALA A 398 -14.30 5.17 -1.25
N MET A 399 -13.98 3.97 -0.76
CA MET A 399 -13.62 3.78 0.66
C MET A 399 -12.35 4.56 1.04
N ALA A 400 -11.33 4.57 0.17
CA ALA A 400 -10.11 5.33 0.40
C ALA A 400 -10.37 6.84 0.38
N LEU A 401 -11.20 7.31 -0.55
CA LEU A 401 -11.61 8.70 -0.68
C LEU A 401 -12.36 9.21 0.55
N GLU A 402 -13.29 8.42 1.08
CA GLU A 402 -14.03 8.77 2.31
C GLU A 402 -13.07 9.00 3.49
N ALA A 403 -12.10 8.10 3.68
CA ALA A 403 -11.10 8.22 4.74
C ALA A 403 -10.15 9.42 4.53
N ALA A 404 -9.86 9.81 3.29
CA ALA A 404 -8.99 10.95 2.99
C ALA A 404 -9.73 12.30 3.08
N ALA A 405 -10.95 12.37 2.55
CA ALA A 405 -11.71 13.61 2.45
C ALA A 405 -12.28 14.06 3.81
N THR A 406 -12.64 13.12 4.68
CA THR A 406 -13.08 13.42 6.06
C THR A 406 -11.97 14.06 6.91
N ALA A 407 -10.70 13.87 6.55
CA ALA A 407 -9.57 14.44 7.29
C ALA A 407 -9.29 15.92 6.94
N ASP A 408 -9.54 16.32 5.69
CA ASP A 408 -9.17 17.64 5.17
C ASP A 408 -10.39 18.57 4.97
N GLY A 409 -11.61 18.03 4.86
CA GLY A 409 -12.86 18.79 4.72
C GLY A 409 -12.94 19.64 3.44
N GLY A 410 -13.93 20.52 3.37
CA GLY A 410 -14.07 21.50 2.29
C GLY A 410 -14.49 20.92 0.93
N GLU A 411 -13.93 21.47 -0.14
CA GLU A 411 -14.26 21.13 -1.54
C GLU A 411 -14.09 19.63 -1.84
N ALA A 412 -13.01 19.01 -1.34
CA ALA A 412 -12.77 17.59 -1.53
C ALA A 412 -13.88 16.71 -0.93
N ALA A 413 -14.38 17.07 0.25
CA ALA A 413 -15.48 16.36 0.90
C ALA A 413 -16.80 16.49 0.11
N TYR A 414 -17.06 17.67 -0.45
CA TYR A 414 -18.21 17.91 -1.32
C TYR A 414 -18.18 17.01 -2.56
N TYR A 415 -17.07 16.97 -3.30
CA TYR A 415 -16.99 16.13 -4.50
C TYR A 415 -16.97 14.63 -4.17
N VAL A 416 -16.38 14.21 -3.05
CA VAL A 416 -16.48 12.80 -2.62
C VAL A 416 -17.93 12.42 -2.31
N ALA A 417 -18.71 13.31 -1.70
CA ALA A 417 -20.13 13.08 -1.51
C ALA A 417 -20.90 13.01 -2.84
N LEU A 418 -20.55 13.85 -3.82
CA LEU A 418 -21.11 13.77 -5.18
C LEU A 418 -20.75 12.45 -5.88
N LEU A 419 -19.52 11.96 -5.72
CA LEU A 419 -19.12 10.65 -6.25
C LEU A 419 -19.97 9.54 -5.65
N GLN A 420 -20.16 9.54 -4.33
CA GLN A 420 -20.99 8.55 -3.64
C GLN A 420 -22.43 8.60 -4.14
N ALA A 421 -23.00 9.80 -4.28
CA ALA A 421 -24.34 9.99 -4.84
C ALA A 421 -24.44 9.47 -6.29
N ALA A 422 -23.45 9.80 -7.13
CA ALA A 422 -23.40 9.36 -8.52
C ALA A 422 -23.25 7.84 -8.65
N MET A 423 -22.51 7.19 -7.74
CA MET A 423 -22.38 5.72 -7.69
C MET A 423 -23.68 5.01 -7.33
N THR A 424 -24.58 5.70 -6.63
CA THR A 424 -25.92 5.22 -6.25
C THR A 424 -27.02 5.68 -7.19
N ALA A 425 -26.70 6.41 -8.26
CA ALA A 425 -27.67 6.79 -9.26
C ALA A 425 -28.28 5.52 -9.90
N VAL A 426 -29.61 5.49 -9.97
CA VAL A 426 -30.47 4.35 -10.37
C VAL A 426 -30.62 3.26 -9.31
#